data_AF-A0A842NEQ6-F1
#
_entry.id   AF-A0A842NEQ6-F1
#
_cell.length_a   1.000
_cell.length_b   1.000
_cell.length_c   1.000
_cell.angle_alpha   90.00
_cell.angle_beta   90.00
_cell.angle_gamma   90.00
#
_symmetry.space_group_name_H-M   'P 1'
#
loop_
_entity.id
_entity.type
_entity.pdbx_description
1 polymer ?
#
loop_
_entity_poly.entity_id
_entity_poly.type
_entity_poly.pdbx_seq_one_letter_code
_entity_poly.pdbx_strand_id
1 'polypeptide(L)'
;IDDVIVVFKSYLTRVGTGPMAGELSHEETSERGWEEFGTVTGRLRRAAEFDFNLASRAIMLSSANQISITKLDVRFPKCAGAQSIDKLDAEAKSFIKNIEEKLGVPITLIGTGAGVNDVIDLRT
;
A
#
# COMPACT_ATOMS: atom_id res chain seq x y z
N ILE A 1 -2.59 23.09 -10.62
CA ILE A 1 -2.31 21.81 -9.92
C ILE A 1 -1.49 21.02 -10.92
N ASP A 2 -0.20 20.87 -10.65
CA ASP A 2 0.76 20.30 -11.60
C ASP A 2 1.04 18.83 -11.28
N ASP A 3 1.07 18.48 -9.98
CA ASP A 3 1.25 17.12 -9.49
C ASP A 3 0.18 16.72 -8.47
N VAL A 4 -0.30 15.48 -8.59
CA VAL A 4 -1.24 14.85 -7.66
C VAL A 4 -0.74 13.44 -7.35
N ILE A 5 -0.28 13.26 -6.11
CA ILE A 5 0.16 11.95 -5.60
C ILE A 5 -1.01 11.31 -4.85
N VAL A 6 -1.44 10.12 -5.30
CA VAL A 6 -2.37 9.29 -4.51
C VAL A 6 -1.58 8.32 -3.63
N VAL A 7 -1.97 8.22 -2.37
CA VAL A 7 -1.32 7.32 -1.41
C VAL A 7 -2.17 6.07 -1.24
N PHE A 8 -1.58 4.92 -1.56
CA PHE A 8 -2.14 3.63 -1.24
C PHE A 8 -1.29 2.91 -0.20
N LYS A 9 -1.91 2.00 0.52
CA LYS A 9 -1.21 0.97 1.28
C LYS A 9 -1.02 -0.25 0.38
N SER A 10 -0.03 -1.08 0.70
CA SER A 10 0.21 -2.37 0.03
C SER A 10 -0.94 -3.38 0.21
N TYR A 11 -1.88 -3.12 1.12
CA TYR A 11 -3.12 -3.86 1.36
C TYR A 11 -4.23 -2.89 1.79
N LEU A 12 -5.49 -3.30 1.68
CA LEU A 12 -6.62 -2.46 2.07
C LEU A 12 -6.95 -2.60 3.55
N THR A 13 -7.40 -1.50 4.15
CA THR A 13 -7.97 -1.50 5.51
C THR A 13 -9.24 -0.69 5.57
N ARG A 14 -10.21 -1.10 6.41
CA ARG A 14 -11.46 -0.39 6.63
C ARG A 14 -11.86 -0.40 8.10
N VAL A 15 -12.34 0.76 8.59
CA VAL A 15 -13.00 0.88 9.89
C VAL A 15 -14.51 0.87 9.68
N GLY A 16 -15.24 0.24 10.60
CA GLY A 16 -16.70 0.26 10.62
C GLY A 16 -17.33 -0.72 9.63
N THR A 17 -18.65 -0.63 9.51
CA THR A 17 -19.46 -1.55 8.71
C THR A 17 -19.49 -1.16 7.23
N GLY A 18 -19.89 -2.10 6.38
CA GLY A 18 -20.06 -1.91 4.93
C GLY A 18 -19.19 -2.86 4.10
N PRO A 19 -19.51 -3.02 2.80
CA PRO A 19 -18.93 -4.06 1.97
C PRO A 19 -17.43 -3.87 1.74
N MET A 20 -16.68 -4.96 1.82
CA MET A 20 -15.25 -5.02 1.52
C MET A 20 -14.99 -6.32 0.78
N ALA A 21 -14.71 -6.23 -0.51
CA ALA A 21 -14.44 -7.42 -1.31
C ALA A 21 -13.11 -8.03 -0.89
N GLY A 22 -13.05 -9.37 -0.81
CA GLY A 22 -11.83 -10.08 -0.42
C GLY A 22 -11.39 -9.80 1.03
N GLU A 23 -12.33 -9.46 1.92
CA GLU A 23 -12.04 -9.33 3.34
C GLU A 23 -11.45 -10.62 3.90
N LEU A 24 -10.27 -10.49 4.53
CA LEU A 24 -9.57 -11.60 5.16
C LEU A 24 -10.14 -11.88 6.55
N SER A 25 -10.07 -13.13 6.97
CA SER A 25 -10.43 -13.52 8.33
C SER A 25 -9.45 -12.93 9.35
N HIS A 26 -9.88 -12.82 10.61
CA HIS A 26 -9.02 -12.33 11.69
C HIS A 26 -7.74 -13.17 11.84
N GLU A 27 -7.86 -14.49 11.71
CA GLU A 27 -6.74 -15.44 11.75
C GLU A 27 -5.71 -15.11 10.66
N GLU A 28 -6.14 -15.00 9.40
CA GLU A 28 -5.25 -14.64 8.28
C GLU A 28 -4.59 -13.27 8.48
N THR A 29 -5.32 -12.28 9.01
CA THR A 29 -4.74 -10.95 9.27
C THR A 29 -3.69 -10.97 10.37
N SER A 30 -3.88 -11.80 11.40
CA SER A 30 -2.94 -11.92 12.51
C SER A 30 -1.68 -12.69 12.10
N GLU A 31 -1.83 -13.78 11.35
CA GLU A 31 -0.69 -14.52 10.77
C GLU A 31 0.18 -13.65 9.86
N ARG A 32 -0.44 -12.72 9.11
CA ARG A 32 0.27 -11.79 8.23
C ARG A 32 0.78 -10.53 8.95
N GLY A 33 0.38 -10.29 10.20
CA GLY A 33 0.69 -9.05 10.91
C GLY A 33 0.01 -7.80 10.35
N TRP A 34 -1.15 -7.95 9.71
CA TRP A 34 -1.92 -6.86 9.08
C TRP A 34 -2.96 -6.23 10.03
N GLU A 35 -2.94 -6.61 11.29
CA GLU A 35 -3.82 -6.10 12.33
C GLU A 35 -3.50 -4.63 12.63
N GLU A 36 -4.38 -3.74 12.18
CA GLU A 36 -4.26 -2.31 12.47
C GLU A 36 -5.38 -1.84 13.39
N PHE A 37 -5.02 -1.07 14.41
CA PHE A 37 -5.97 -0.50 15.35
C PHE A 37 -6.18 0.99 15.09
N GLY A 38 -7.43 1.45 15.20
CA GLY A 38 -7.76 2.87 15.14
C GLY A 38 -7.12 3.62 16.31
N THR A 39 -6.37 4.69 16.03
CA THR A 39 -5.60 5.43 17.05
C THR A 39 -6.46 6.06 18.14
N VAL A 40 -7.67 6.49 17.81
CA VAL A 40 -8.61 7.12 18.77
C VAL A 40 -9.56 6.10 19.39
N THR A 41 -10.13 5.20 18.58
CA THR A 41 -11.21 4.30 19.00
C THR A 41 -10.73 2.95 19.51
N GLY A 42 -9.47 2.58 19.24
CA GLY A 42 -8.92 1.25 19.52
C GLY A 42 -9.56 0.12 18.70
N ARG A 43 -10.45 0.42 17.76
CA ARG A 43 -11.15 -0.61 16.98
C ARG A 43 -10.21 -1.25 15.97
N LEU A 44 -10.24 -2.58 15.90
CA LEU A 44 -9.55 -3.35 14.88
C LEU A 44 -10.09 -2.98 13.49
N ARG A 45 -9.18 -2.75 12.53
CA ARG A 45 -9.49 -2.54 11.12
C ARG A 45 -9.63 -3.88 10.43
N ARG A 46 -10.65 -3.99 9.58
CA ARG A 46 -10.78 -5.10 8.63
C ARG A 46 -9.73 -4.92 7.54
N ALA A 47 -9.15 -6.00 7.04
CA ALA A 47 -8.12 -5.96 6.02
C ALA A 47 -8.46 -6.86 4.82
N ALA A 48 -7.94 -6.51 3.65
CA ALA A 48 -8.08 -7.25 2.40
C ALA A 48 -6.84 -7.02 1.55
N GLU A 49 -6.68 -7.83 0.51
CA GLU A 49 -5.67 -7.61 -0.51
C GLU A 49 -5.84 -6.26 -1.23
N PHE A 50 -4.80 -5.85 -1.97
CA PHE A 50 -4.84 -4.65 -2.78
C PHE A 50 -5.92 -4.76 -3.88
N ASP A 51 -6.80 -3.76 -3.97
CA ASP A 51 -7.88 -3.72 -4.96
C ASP A 51 -7.54 -2.76 -6.10
N PHE A 52 -7.20 -3.34 -7.26
CA PHE A 52 -6.87 -2.58 -8.47
C PHE A 52 -8.04 -1.78 -9.04
N ASN A 53 -9.28 -2.26 -8.89
CA ASN A 53 -10.46 -1.55 -9.39
C ASN A 53 -10.74 -0.31 -8.55
N LEU A 54 -10.64 -0.46 -7.22
CA LEU A 54 -10.78 0.67 -6.30
C LEU A 54 -9.65 1.69 -6.49
N ALA A 55 -8.41 1.23 -6.65
CA ALA A 55 -7.26 2.10 -6.92
C ALA A 55 -7.40 2.85 -8.26
N SER A 56 -7.80 2.16 -9.33
CA SER A 56 -8.06 2.77 -10.65
C SER A 56 -9.12 3.86 -10.57
N ARG A 57 -10.21 3.60 -9.85
CA ARG A 57 -11.26 4.61 -9.62
C ARG A 57 -10.74 5.80 -8.81
N ALA A 58 -9.93 5.59 -7.78
CA ALA A 58 -9.35 6.67 -6.99
C ALA A 58 -8.42 7.55 -7.84
N ILE A 59 -7.59 6.95 -8.69
CA ILE A 59 -6.73 7.65 -9.66
C ILE A 59 -7.58 8.48 -10.63
N MET A 60 -8.60 7.88 -11.23
CA MET A 60 -9.50 8.58 -12.16
C MET A 60 -10.15 9.81 -11.50
N LEU A 61 -10.69 9.66 -10.29
CA LEU A 61 -11.40 10.74 -9.60
C LEU A 61 -10.47 11.87 -9.15
N SER A 62 -9.23 11.54 -8.79
CA SER A 62 -8.24 12.52 -8.33
C SER A 62 -7.40 13.12 -9.47
N SER A 63 -7.45 12.53 -10.67
CA SER A 63 -6.50 12.82 -11.76
C SER A 63 -5.05 12.67 -11.31
N ALA A 64 -4.77 11.67 -10.47
CA ALA A 64 -3.43 11.42 -9.94
C ALA A 64 -2.45 11.06 -11.05
N ASN A 65 -1.31 11.75 -11.08
CA ASN A 65 -0.22 11.49 -12.02
C ASN A 65 0.95 10.72 -11.36
N GLN A 66 0.85 10.45 -10.05
CA GLN A 66 1.86 9.73 -9.28
C GLN A 66 1.20 8.86 -8.18
N ILE A 67 1.83 7.72 -7.87
CA ILE A 67 1.40 6.84 -6.78
C ILE A 67 2.49 6.79 -5.70
N SER A 68 2.07 6.85 -4.43
CA SER A 68 2.86 6.42 -3.28
C SER A 68 2.30 5.13 -2.70
N ILE A 69 3.14 4.10 -2.55
CA ILE A 69 2.79 2.86 -1.84
C ILE A 69 3.40 2.89 -0.45
N THR A 70 2.60 2.60 0.58
CA THR A 70 3.04 2.53 1.98
C THR A 70 2.84 1.13 2.54
N LYS A 71 3.46 0.85 3.70
CA LYS A 71 3.34 -0.44 4.40
C LYS A 71 3.86 -1.61 3.56
N LEU A 72 4.85 -1.37 2.69
CA LEU A 72 5.41 -2.45 1.88
C LEU A 72 6.11 -3.48 2.77
N ASP A 73 6.72 -3.04 3.87
CA ASP A 73 7.32 -3.87 4.92
C ASP A 73 6.32 -4.81 5.61
N VAL A 74 5.09 -4.37 5.83
CA VAL A 74 4.07 -5.22 6.46
C VAL A 74 3.62 -6.33 5.50
N ARG A 75 3.61 -6.07 4.19
CA ARG A 75 3.28 -7.08 3.17
C ARG A 75 4.49 -7.96 2.81
N PHE A 76 5.69 -7.38 2.77
CA PHE A 76 6.95 -8.02 2.43
C PHE A 76 7.98 -7.73 3.53
N PRO A 77 7.97 -8.48 4.65
CA PRO A 77 8.82 -8.22 5.82
C PRO A 77 10.32 -8.15 5.54
N LYS A 78 10.79 -8.84 4.50
CA LYS A 78 12.20 -8.83 4.07
C LYS A 78 12.64 -7.47 3.51
N CYS A 79 11.70 -6.61 3.13
CA CYS A 79 11.95 -5.30 2.56
C CYS A 79 11.95 -4.18 3.62
N ALA A 80 11.80 -4.51 4.90
CA ALA A 80 11.74 -3.51 5.97
C ALA A 80 13.01 -2.63 6.02
N GLY A 81 12.82 -1.30 6.07
CA GLY A 81 13.89 -0.32 6.09
C GLY A 81 14.68 -0.18 4.77
N ALA A 82 14.21 -0.76 3.67
CA ALA A 82 14.86 -0.62 2.38
C ALA A 82 14.77 0.82 1.86
N GLN A 83 15.91 1.38 1.46
CA GLN A 83 16.04 2.77 0.96
C GLN A 83 16.44 2.84 -0.53
N SER A 84 16.49 1.69 -1.20
CA SER A 84 16.74 1.59 -2.64
C SER A 84 15.94 0.42 -3.21
N ILE A 85 15.47 0.56 -4.45
CA ILE A 85 14.74 -0.48 -5.17
C ILE A 85 15.54 -1.79 -5.26
N ASP A 86 16.87 -1.72 -5.33
CA ASP A 86 17.73 -2.89 -5.44
C ASP A 86 17.64 -3.81 -4.23
N LYS A 87 17.38 -3.23 -3.06
CA LYS A 87 17.25 -3.94 -1.78
C LYS A 87 15.89 -4.62 -1.59
N LEU A 88 14.92 -4.40 -2.49
CA LEU A 88 13.65 -5.11 -2.46
C LEU A 88 13.82 -6.54 -3.02
N ASP A 89 13.06 -7.47 -2.46
CA ASP A 89 12.99 -8.84 -2.99
C ASP A 89 12.24 -8.88 -4.33
N ALA A 90 12.30 -10.04 -5.00
CA ALA A 90 11.71 -10.22 -6.32
C ALA A 90 10.17 -10.11 -6.30
N GLU A 91 9.53 -10.52 -5.21
CA GLU A 91 8.07 -10.50 -5.08
C GLU A 91 7.56 -9.06 -4.89
N ALA A 92 8.22 -8.27 -4.04
CA ALA A 92 7.93 -6.86 -3.84
C ALA A 92 8.14 -6.06 -5.13
N LYS A 93 9.23 -6.31 -5.86
CA LYS A 93 9.49 -5.70 -7.19
C LYS A 93 8.39 -6.05 -8.19
N SER A 94 7.98 -7.32 -8.25
CA SER A 94 6.90 -7.79 -9.12
C SER A 94 5.56 -7.13 -8.76
N PHE A 95 5.27 -7.00 -7.46
CA PHE A 95 4.07 -6.33 -6.97
C PHE A 95 3.99 -4.85 -7.40
N ILE A 96 5.08 -4.10 -7.21
CA ILE A 96 5.19 -2.70 -7.64
C ILE A 96 4.96 -2.59 -9.15
N LYS A 97 5.68 -3.39 -9.94
CA LYS A 97 5.56 -3.40 -11.40
C LYS A 97 4.12 -3.71 -11.85
N ASN A 98 3.46 -4.68 -11.21
CA ASN A 98 2.07 -5.03 -11.51
C ASN A 98 1.10 -3.86 -11.27
N ILE A 99 1.33 -3.08 -10.21
CA ILE A 99 0.53 -1.87 -9.93
C ILE A 99 0.72 -0.84 -11.03
N GLU A 100 1.97 -0.53 -11.41
CA GLU A 100 2.23 0.46 -12.47
C GLU A 100 1.63 0.02 -13.80
N GLU A 101 1.80 -1.25 -14.18
CA GLU A 101 1.26 -1.81 -15.43
C GLU A 101 -0.27 -1.75 -15.47
N LYS A 102 -0.95 -2.09 -14.38
CA LYS A 102 -2.42 -2.13 -14.35
C LYS A 102 -3.07 -0.76 -14.17
N LEU A 103 -2.42 0.14 -13.43
CA LEU A 103 -2.99 1.45 -13.11
C LEU A 103 -2.54 2.54 -14.10
N GLY A 104 -1.48 2.30 -14.87
CA GLY A 104 -0.98 3.25 -15.88
C GLY A 104 -0.40 4.54 -15.29
N VAL A 105 -0.09 4.55 -14.00
CA VAL A 105 0.47 5.70 -13.27
C VAL A 105 1.73 5.23 -12.53
N PRO A 106 2.85 5.96 -12.63
CA PRO A 106 4.11 5.55 -12.02
C PRO A 106 4.04 5.58 -10.48
N ILE A 107 4.71 4.62 -9.85
CA ILE A 107 4.98 4.64 -8.42
C ILE A 107 6.25 5.45 -8.20
N THR A 108 6.12 6.57 -7.50
CA THR A 108 7.24 7.49 -7.28
C THR A 108 7.78 7.46 -5.86
N LEU A 109 7.00 6.92 -4.92
CA LEU A 109 7.37 6.81 -3.51
C LEU A 109 6.97 5.44 -2.95
N ILE A 110 7.89 4.77 -2.26
CA ILE A 110 7.65 3.46 -1.63
C ILE A 110 8.07 3.52 -0.16
N GLY A 111 7.10 3.47 0.75
CA GLY A 111 7.32 3.37 2.19
C GLY A 111 7.59 1.93 2.62
N THR A 112 8.74 1.73 3.24
CA THR A 112 9.29 0.43 3.67
C THR A 112 9.43 0.33 5.18
N GLY A 113 8.79 1.22 5.94
CA GLY A 113 8.81 1.20 7.39
C GLY A 113 8.09 2.40 8.01
N ALA A 114 8.26 2.54 9.32
CA ALA A 114 7.66 3.63 10.10
C ALA A 114 8.60 4.83 10.27
N GLY A 115 9.91 4.66 10.03
CA GLY A 115 10.90 5.72 10.10
C GLY A 115 10.75 6.71 8.95
N VAL A 116 11.15 7.96 9.18
CA VAL A 116 11.13 9.03 8.16
C VAL A 116 12.01 8.69 6.95
N ASN A 117 13.08 7.91 7.19
CA ASN A 117 14.03 7.49 6.16
C ASN A 117 13.70 6.12 5.57
N ASP A 118 12.63 5.46 6.03
CA ASP A 118 12.21 4.15 5.52
C ASP A 118 11.34 4.35 4.26
N VAL A 119 11.94 5.01 3.28
CA VAL A 119 11.30 5.38 2.02
C VAL A 119 12.29 5.24 0.86
N ILE A 120 11.80 4.76 -0.27
CA ILE A 120 12.48 4.78 -1.56
C ILE A 120 11.83 5.87 -2.39
N ASP A 121 12.63 6.86 -2.80
CA ASP A 121 12.21 7.96 -3.66
C ASP A 121 12.71 7.71 -5.09
N LEU A 122 11.78 7.64 -6.04
CA LEU A 122 12.04 7.32 -7.46
C LEU A 122 11.81 8.53 -8.38
N ARG A 123 11.64 9.74 -7.82
CA ARG A 123 11.36 10.96 -8.60
C ARG A 123 12.61 11.61 -9.22
N THR A 124 13.78 11.06 -8.93
CA THR A 124 15.10 11.57 -9.37
C THR A 124 15.50 11.04 -10.73
#